data_AF-A0A0Q9U5Z3-F1
#
_entry.id   AF-A0A0Q9U5Z3-F1
#
_cell.length_a   1.000
_cell.length_b   1.000
_cell.length_c   1.000
_cell.angle_alpha   90.00
_cell.angle_beta   90.00
_cell.angle_gamma   90.00
#
_symmetry.space_group_name_H-M   'P 1'
#
loop_
_entity.id
_entity.type
_entity.pdbx_description
1 polymer ?
#
loop_
_entity_poly.entity_id
_entity_poly.type
_entity_poly.pdbx_seq_one_letter_code
_entity_poly.pdbx_strand_id
1 'polypeptide(L)'
;MVRLPLTPAEVERGQRLGALLRRARGDRTMLETALEARISPETLRKIESGRVATPAFPTIAAIAEVLGLSLDAVWAEISPPEAGAAPRGSGPDRRDRIAS
;
A
#
# COMPACT_ATOMS: atom_id res chain seq x y z
N MET A 1 -20.17 -18.43 2.79
CA MET A 1 -19.88 -17.05 3.24
C MET A 1 -19.85 -16.17 2.00
N VAL A 2 -20.71 -15.16 1.90
CA VAL A 2 -20.75 -14.27 0.72
C VAL A 2 -19.54 -13.34 0.81
N ARG A 3 -18.64 -13.39 -0.18
CA ARG A 3 -17.55 -12.42 -0.29
C ARG A 3 -18.16 -11.12 -0.79
N LEU A 4 -18.11 -10.07 0.03
CA LEU A 4 -18.50 -8.73 -0.42
C LEU A 4 -17.63 -8.33 -1.61
N PRO A 5 -18.21 -7.69 -2.64
CA PRO A 5 -17.44 -7.17 -3.75
C PRO A 5 -16.47 -6.11 -3.24
N LEU A 6 -15.29 -6.07 -3.84
CA LEU A 6 -14.31 -5.03 -3.55
C LEU A 6 -14.87 -3.67 -3.98
N THR A 7 -14.65 -2.66 -3.15
CA THR A 7 -14.91 -1.28 -3.51
C THR A 7 -13.96 -0.82 -4.62
N PRO A 8 -14.34 0.15 -5.45
CA PRO A 8 -13.44 0.74 -6.45
C PRO A 8 -12.13 1.25 -5.84
N ALA A 9 -12.19 1.83 -4.64
CA ALA A 9 -11.03 2.32 -3.91
C ALA A 9 -10.06 1.20 -3.49
N GLU A 10 -10.57 0.03 -3.10
CA GLU A 10 -9.72 -1.14 -2.80
C GLU A 10 -9.04 -1.69 -4.05
N VAL A 11 -9.76 -1.74 -5.17
CA VAL A 11 -9.19 -2.15 -6.46
C VAL A 11 -8.10 -1.18 -6.89
N GLU A 12 -8.36 0.12 -6.82
CA GLU A 12 -7.39 1.15 -7.18
C GLU A 12 -6.15 1.11 -6.28
N ARG A 13 -6.32 0.93 -4.97
CA ARG A 13 -5.20 0.76 -4.03
C ARG A 13 -4.33 -0.43 -4.41
N GLY A 14 -4.93 -1.57 -4.74
CA GLY A 14 -4.21 -2.77 -5.18
C GLY A 14 -3.44 -2.55 -6.49
N GLN A 15 -4.02 -1.81 -7.44
CA GLN A 15 -3.34 -1.43 -8.68
C GLN A 15 -2.15 -0.52 -8.44
N ARG A 16 -2.30 0.51 -7.59
CA ARG A 16 -1.21 1.42 -7.21
C ARG A 16 -0.08 0.66 -6.51
N LEU A 17 -0.41 -0.25 -5.60
CA LEU A 17 0.55 -1.11 -4.93
C LEU A 17 1.32 -1.98 -5.93
N GLY A 18 0.62 -2.66 -6.84
CA GLY A 18 1.24 -3.49 -7.86
C GLY A 18 2.21 -2.69 -8.75
N ALA A 19 1.78 -1.51 -9.20
CA ALA A 19 2.60 -0.64 -10.01
C ALA A 19 3.84 -0.13 -9.26
N LEU A 20 3.70 0.24 -7.98
CA LEU A 20 4.82 0.65 -7.12
C LEU A 20 5.86 -0.46 -6.99
N LEU A 21 5.43 -1.68 -6.65
CA LEU A 21 6.34 -2.82 -6.49
C LEU A 21 7.04 -3.18 -7.80
N ARG A 22 6.31 -3.14 -8.92
CA ARG A 22 6.91 -3.35 -10.24
C ARG A 22 7.97 -2.32 -10.58
N ARG A 23 7.74 -1.04 -10.27
CA ARG A 23 8.73 0.03 -10.47
C ARG A 23 9.95 -0.19 -9.60
N ALA A 24 9.76 -0.51 -8.32
CA ALA A 24 10.84 -0.74 -7.36
C ALA A 24 11.69 -1.98 -7.70
N ARG A 25 11.08 -3.03 -8.27
CA ARG A 25 11.85 -4.19 -8.77
C ARG A 25 12.83 -3.82 -9.88
N GLY A 26 12.53 -2.78 -10.67
CA GLY A 26 13.40 -2.31 -11.75
C GLY A 26 13.77 -3.44 -12.72
N ASP A 27 15.07 -3.65 -12.89
CA ASP A 27 15.66 -4.65 -13.77
C ASP A 27 15.88 -6.03 -13.11
N ARG A 28 15.64 -6.16 -11.80
CA ARG A 28 15.75 -7.44 -11.10
C ARG A 28 14.78 -8.44 -11.71
N THR A 29 15.19 -9.69 -11.84
CA THR A 29 14.31 -10.70 -12.41
C THR A 29 13.13 -10.98 -11.46
N MET A 30 11.97 -11.30 -12.05
CA MET A 30 10.79 -11.70 -11.29
C MET A 30 11.04 -12.98 -10.49
N LEU A 31 11.83 -13.90 -11.06
CA LEU A 31 12.15 -15.18 -10.41
C LEU A 31 12.99 -14.96 -9.15
N GLU A 32 14.12 -14.23 -9.25
CA GLU A 32 15.00 -13.97 -8.11
C GLU A 32 14.25 -13.22 -7.00
N THR A 33 13.52 -12.16 -7.36
CA THR A 33 12.75 -11.37 -6.38
C THR A 33 11.71 -12.22 -5.66
N ALA A 34 10.99 -13.09 -6.38
CA ALA A 34 9.99 -13.96 -5.79
C ALA A 34 10.60 -15.01 -4.86
N LEU A 35 11.72 -15.61 -5.25
CA LEU A 35 12.43 -16.60 -4.44
C LEU A 35 12.99 -15.99 -3.15
N GLU A 36 13.61 -14.81 -3.23
CA GLU A 36 14.09 -14.07 -2.06
C GLU A 36 12.93 -13.69 -1.13
N ALA A 37 11.77 -13.28 -1.69
CA ALA A 37 10.57 -12.95 -0.92
C ALA A 37 9.81 -14.21 -0.43
N ARG A 38 10.31 -15.42 -0.74
CA ARG A 38 9.70 -16.72 -0.40
C ARG A 38 8.25 -16.86 -0.88
N ILE A 39 7.97 -16.38 -2.09
CA ILE A 39 6.68 -16.53 -2.76
C ILE A 39 6.85 -17.12 -4.16
N SER A 40 5.76 -17.59 -4.74
CA SER A 40 5.81 -18.04 -6.14
C SER A 40 5.98 -16.85 -7.10
N PRO A 41 6.69 -17.01 -8.23
CA PRO A 41 6.76 -15.99 -9.27
C PRO A 41 5.37 -15.59 -9.80
N GLU A 42 4.41 -16.52 -9.79
CA GLU A 42 3.03 -16.23 -10.19
C GLU A 42 2.30 -15.35 -9.18
N THR A 43 2.56 -15.53 -7.87
CA THR A 43 2.05 -14.63 -6.82
C THR A 43 2.58 -13.22 -7.02
N LEU A 44 3.90 -13.07 -7.24
CA LEU A 44 4.50 -11.77 -7.51
C LEU A 44 3.91 -11.14 -8.78
N ARG A 45 3.77 -11.90 -9.87
CA ARG A 45 3.15 -11.45 -11.13
C ARG A 45 1.73 -10.91 -10.93
N LYS A 46 0.89 -11.62 -10.17
CA LYS A 46 -0.48 -11.20 -9.89
C LYS A 46 -0.52 -9.91 -9.07
N ILE A 47 0.39 -9.75 -8.12
CA ILE A 47 0.50 -8.54 -7.29
C ILE A 47 0.96 -7.36 -8.16
N GLU A 48 2.07 -7.51 -8.89
CA GLU A 48 2.64 -6.45 -9.73
C GLU A 48 1.70 -5.96 -10.84
N SER A 49 0.84 -6.84 -11.33
CA SER A 49 -0.20 -6.50 -12.32
C SER A 49 -1.46 -5.89 -11.71
N GLY A 50 -1.52 -5.73 -10.38
CA GLY A 50 -2.69 -5.18 -9.69
C GLY A 50 -3.90 -6.12 -9.67
N ARG A 51 -3.74 -7.40 -10.06
CA ARG A 51 -4.83 -8.40 -10.08
C ARG A 51 -5.20 -8.91 -8.69
N VAL A 52 -4.40 -8.58 -7.68
CA VAL A 52 -4.67 -8.86 -6.27
C VAL A 52 -4.99 -7.55 -5.57
N ALA A 53 -6.28 -7.27 -5.36
CA ALA A 53 -6.70 -6.02 -4.71
C ALA A 53 -6.34 -5.98 -3.21
N THR A 54 -6.43 -7.14 -2.53
CA THR A 54 -6.19 -7.27 -1.09
C THR A 54 -5.11 -8.33 -0.84
N PRO A 55 -3.85 -8.06 -1.19
CA PRO A 55 -2.76 -8.99 -0.91
C PRO A 55 -2.55 -9.09 0.61
N ALA A 56 -2.09 -10.25 1.06
CA ALA A 56 -1.81 -10.46 2.47
C ALA A 56 -0.64 -9.57 2.93
N PHE A 57 -0.78 -8.93 4.09
CA PHE A 57 0.26 -8.06 4.66
C PHE A 57 1.65 -8.72 4.73
N PRO A 58 1.81 -9.96 5.25
CA PRO A 58 3.12 -10.62 5.31
C PRO A 58 3.78 -10.78 3.92
N THR A 59 2.97 -10.98 2.87
CA THR A 59 3.47 -11.06 1.50
C THR A 59 4.03 -9.73 1.03
N ILE A 60 3.34 -8.62 1.31
CA ILE A 60 3.82 -7.28 0.94
C ILE A 60 5.05 -6.90 1.76
N ALA A 61 5.09 -7.23 3.04
CA ALA A 61 6.25 -7.03 3.90
C ALA A 61 7.50 -7.75 3.37
N ALA A 62 7.37 -9.03 2.99
CA ALA A 62 8.49 -9.79 2.44
C ALA A 62 9.00 -9.23 1.11
N ILE A 63 8.11 -8.81 0.21
CA ILE A 63 8.51 -8.17 -1.06
C ILE A 63 9.19 -6.82 -0.78
N ALA A 64 8.63 -6.01 0.13
CA ALA A 64 9.18 -4.70 0.47
C ALA A 64 10.59 -4.82 1.07
N GLU A 65 10.84 -5.79 1.95
CA GLU A 65 12.16 -6.10 2.50
C GLU A 65 13.17 -6.41 1.39
N VAL A 66 12.81 -7.31 0.47
CA VAL A 66 13.66 -7.68 -0.68
C VAL A 66 13.96 -6.49 -1.57
N LEU A 67 12.97 -5.60 -1.79
CA LEU A 67 13.12 -4.42 -2.64
C LEU A 67 13.71 -3.20 -1.93
N GLY A 68 14.04 -3.30 -0.63
CA GLY A 68 14.56 -2.17 0.16
C GLY A 68 13.55 -1.03 0.34
N LEU A 69 12.25 -1.34 0.35
CA LEU A 69 11.18 -0.37 0.52
C LEU A 69 10.74 -0.28 1.98
N SER A 70 10.54 0.95 2.47
CA SER A 70 9.82 1.18 3.72
C SER A 70 8.33 0.93 3.54
N LEU A 71 7.71 0.19 4.48
CA LEU A 71 6.27 -0.02 4.49
C LEU A 71 5.48 1.28 4.71
N ASP A 72 6.04 2.25 5.43
CA ASP A 72 5.44 3.58 5.59
C ASP A 72 5.42 4.33 4.26
N ALA A 73 6.51 4.25 3.49
CA ALA A 73 6.59 4.87 2.16
C ALA A 73 5.63 4.18 1.18
N VAL A 74 5.52 2.85 1.24
CA VAL A 74 4.54 2.09 0.45
C VAL A 74 3.12 2.53 0.80
N TRP A 75 2.81 2.68 2.09
CA TRP A 75 1.49 3.11 2.53
C TRP A 75 1.14 4.52 2.05
N ALA A 76 2.07 5.47 2.18
CA ALA A 76 1.88 6.85 1.74
C ALA A 76 1.57 6.97 0.24
N GLU A 77 2.20 6.13 -0.60
CA GLU A 77 1.97 6.12 -2.05
C GLU A 77 0.60 5.53 -2.43
N ILE A 78 0.19 4.43 -1.79
CA ILE A 78 -1.05 3.72 -2.17
C ILE A 78 -2.31 4.30 -1.52
N SER A 79 -2.14 5.04 -0.42
CA SER A 79 -3.19 5.72 0.33
C SER A 79 -3.00 7.24 0.30
N PRO A 80 -2.99 7.88 -0.89
CA PRO A 80 -2.93 9.33 -0.95
C PRO A 80 -4.13 9.91 -0.20
N PRO A 81 -3.97 11.08 0.44
CA PRO A 81 -5.08 11.74 1.10
C PRO A 81 -6.23 11.85 0.11
N GLU A 82 -7.44 11.43 0.53
CA GLU A 82 -8.65 11.67 -0.26
C GLU A 82 -8.64 13.14 -0.67
N ALA A 83 -8.46 13.40 -1.98
CA ALA A 83 -8.49 14.73 -2.54
C ALA A 83 -9.90 15.29 -2.31
N GLY A 84 -10.14 15.90 -1.15
CA GLY A 84 -11.46 16.34 -0.72
C GLY A 84 -11.68 16.40 0.80
N ALA A 85 -10.90 15.72 1.63
CA ALA A 85 -10.98 15.89 3.07
C ALA A 85 -10.18 17.13 3.48
N ALA A 86 -10.78 18.32 3.32
CA ALA A 86 -10.30 19.53 3.98
C ALA A 86 -10.01 19.21 5.46
N PRO A 87 -8.93 19.75 6.05
CA PRO A 87 -8.65 19.53 7.47
C PRO A 87 -9.89 19.96 8.24
N ARG A 88 -10.60 19.02 8.87
CA ARG A 88 -11.65 19.35 9.82
C ARG A 88 -10.96 20.20 10.88
N GLY A 89 -11.29 21.48 10.88
CA GLY A 89 -10.53 22.52 11.55
C GLY A 89 -10.06 22.09 12.93
N SER A 90 -8.79 22.38 13.21
CA SER A 90 -8.30 22.60 14.56
C SER A 90 -9.30 23.48 15.29
N GLY A 91 -10.11 22.86 16.16
CA GLY A 91 -10.98 23.60 17.06
C GLY A 91 -10.13 24.56 17.89
N PRO A 92 -10.62 25.78 18.17
CA PRO A 92 -9.81 26.78 18.85
C PRO A 92 -9.38 26.23 20.21
N ASP A 93 -8.08 26.36 20.44
CA ASP A 93 -7.36 26.00 21.65
C ASP A 93 -8.05 26.62 22.87
N ARG A 94 -8.87 25.84 23.56
CA ARG A 94 -9.50 26.22 24.84
C ARG A 94 -8.47 26.04 25.96
N ARG A 95 -7.33 26.70 25.86
CA ARG A 95 -6.27 26.69 26.90
C ARG A 95 -5.86 28.08 27.38
N ASP A 96 -6.53 29.14 26.91
CA ASP A 96 -6.36 30.49 27.46
C ASP A 96 -7.62 30.97 28.20
N ARG A 97 -7.96 30.29 29.30
CA ARG A 97 -8.71 30.92 30.41
C ARG A 97 -7.91 30.75 31.69
N ILE A 98 -6.83 31.51 31.76
CA ILE A 98 -6.17 31.90 33.00
C ILE A 98 -6.68 33.30 33.35
N ALA A 99 -6.90 33.53 34.65
CA ALA A 99 -7.02 34.81 35.36
C ALA A 99 -8.38 35.55 35.39
N SER A 100 -9.11 35.34 36.51
CA SER A 100 -9.49 36.40 37.45
C SER A 100 -9.68 35.81 38.84
#